data_AF-A0A6N6VP99-F1
#
_entry.id   AF-A0A6N6VP99-F1
#
_cell.length_a   1.000
_cell.length_b   1.000
_cell.length_c   1.000
_cell.angle_alpha   90.00
_cell.angle_beta   90.00
_cell.angle_gamma   90.00
#
_symmetry.space_group_name_H-M   'P 1'
#
loop_
_entity.id
_entity.type
_entity.pdbx_description
1 polymer ?
#
loop_
_entity_poly.entity_id
_entity_poly.type
_entity_poly.pdbx_seq_one_letter_code
_entity_poly.pdbx_strand_id
1 'polypeptide(L)'
;MGYSMYMDVAYAGQLADINTYISRTYSASEVIPAGTLIARTEQGKEIAKKATKKEDEILGICLRDTSGINDGIEGFKAKSAIAAISFGCVYVVVESDVKSGQSVYVRVVDDASLKIGGFSGKEDATKANTLKVKNAKFVTSAQAGKVAQIELLGGLELLAVV
;
A
#
# COMPACT_ATOMS: atom_id res chain seq x y z
N MET A 1 -26.37 8.62 23.53
CA MET A 1 -24.93 8.94 23.46
C MET A 1 -24.31 7.98 22.48
N GLY A 2 -24.09 8.43 21.24
CA GLY A 2 -23.63 7.58 20.14
C GLY A 2 -22.14 7.27 20.28
N TYR A 3 -21.77 6.04 19.96
CA TYR A 3 -20.38 5.57 19.87
C TYR A 3 -19.63 6.15 18.64
N SER A 4 -19.86 7.43 18.29
CA SER A 4 -19.17 8.10 17.18
C SER A 4 -17.81 8.69 17.58
N MET A 5 -17.34 8.43 18.81
CA MET A 5 -16.06 8.94 19.31
C MET A 5 -14.84 8.12 18.89
N TYR A 6 -15.02 6.97 18.23
CA TYR A 6 -13.92 6.08 17.88
C TYR A 6 -13.79 5.95 16.34
N MET A 7 -12.95 6.85 15.80
CA MET A 7 -12.37 6.88 14.44
C MET A 7 -13.28 7.17 13.24
N ASP A 8 -13.61 8.46 13.03
CA ASP A 8 -14.17 8.94 11.75
C ASP A 8 -13.16 8.92 10.58
N VAL A 9 -11.86 8.70 10.85
CA VAL A 9 -10.81 8.75 9.83
C VAL A 9 -9.86 7.57 10.00
N ALA A 10 -9.90 6.62 9.08
CA ALA A 10 -8.90 5.57 8.96
C ALA A 10 -7.55 6.15 8.52
N TYR A 11 -6.45 5.55 8.97
CA TYR A 11 -5.09 5.97 8.58
C TYR A 11 -4.50 5.09 7.48
N ALA A 12 -3.60 5.66 6.67
CA ALA A 12 -2.81 4.90 5.70
C ALA A 12 -2.00 3.79 6.39
N GLY A 13 -2.06 2.58 5.82
CA GLY A 13 -1.44 1.37 6.34
C GLY A 13 -2.21 0.71 7.48
N GLN A 14 -3.30 1.30 7.96
CA GLN A 14 -4.11 0.68 9.01
C GLN A 14 -4.80 -0.58 8.48
N LEU A 15 -4.74 -1.65 9.25
CA LEU A 15 -5.46 -2.88 8.94
C LEU A 15 -6.97 -2.63 9.07
N ALA A 16 -7.74 -2.99 8.04
CA ALA A 16 -9.18 -2.77 7.99
C ALA A 16 -9.99 -3.97 8.52
N ASP A 17 -9.39 -5.17 8.51
CA ASP A 17 -9.97 -6.37 9.12
C ASP A 17 -8.86 -7.18 9.83
N ILE A 18 -9.03 -7.37 11.14
CA ILE A 18 -8.08 -8.10 11.99
C ILE A 18 -8.22 -9.61 11.91
N ASN A 19 -9.37 -10.12 11.44
CA ASN A 19 -9.68 -11.54 11.55
C ASN A 19 -9.04 -12.37 10.43
N THR A 20 -8.83 -11.77 9.26
CA THR A 20 -8.37 -12.51 8.08
C THR A 20 -7.32 -11.72 7.32
N TYR A 21 -6.04 -11.88 7.69
CA TYR A 21 -4.93 -11.30 6.96
C TYR A 21 -3.67 -12.17 7.03
N ILE A 22 -2.79 -12.01 6.04
CA ILE A 22 -1.44 -12.58 6.04
C ILE A 22 -0.46 -11.42 5.97
N SER A 23 0.42 -11.34 6.97
CA SER A 23 1.52 -10.39 6.98
C SER A 23 2.87 -11.09 7.17
N ARG A 24 3.91 -10.52 6.59
CA ARG A 24 5.31 -10.90 6.84
C ARG A 24 6.13 -9.67 7.22
N THR A 25 7.20 -9.90 7.97
CA THR A 25 8.08 -8.83 8.45
C THR A 25 9.36 -8.79 7.63
N TYR A 26 9.76 -7.59 7.20
CA TYR A 26 10.98 -7.33 6.44
C TYR A 26 11.77 -6.20 7.11
N SER A 27 13.02 -6.00 6.69
CA SER A 27 13.82 -4.84 7.08
C SER A 27 13.72 -3.74 6.03
N ALA A 28 13.40 -2.50 6.40
CA ALA A 28 13.38 -1.39 5.46
C ALA A 28 14.78 -0.98 5.03
N SER A 29 15.05 -0.85 3.72
CA SER A 29 16.32 -0.30 3.22
C SER A 29 16.38 1.23 3.26
N GLU A 30 15.22 1.88 3.28
CA GLU A 30 15.06 3.33 3.18
C GLU A 30 13.91 3.81 4.09
N VAL A 31 13.58 5.10 4.05
CA VAL A 31 12.37 5.60 4.72
C VAL A 31 11.14 5.25 3.87
N ILE A 32 10.19 4.53 4.48
CA ILE A 32 8.99 4.03 3.78
C ILE A 32 7.74 4.50 4.53
N PRO A 33 6.87 5.33 3.92
CA PRO A 33 5.60 5.74 4.54
C PRO A 33 4.66 4.54 4.75
N ALA A 34 3.87 4.56 5.82
CA ALA A 34 2.87 3.52 6.07
C ALA A 34 1.81 3.47 4.94
N GLY A 35 1.30 2.29 4.61
CA GLY A 35 0.33 2.10 3.53
C GLY A 35 0.92 2.15 2.12
N THR A 36 2.25 2.15 1.99
CA THR A 36 2.94 2.12 0.69
C THR A 36 3.11 0.70 0.19
N LEU A 37 3.01 0.48 -1.13
CA LEU A 37 3.38 -0.79 -1.75
C LEU A 37 4.92 -0.96 -1.72
N ILE A 38 5.38 -2.08 -1.17
CA ILE A 38 6.79 -2.38 -1.04
C ILE A 38 7.20 -3.56 -1.91
N ALA A 39 8.48 -3.58 -2.23
CA ALA A 39 9.12 -4.61 -3.02
C ALA A 39 10.42 -5.09 -2.38
N ARG A 40 10.86 -6.29 -2.76
CA ARG A 40 12.14 -6.84 -2.34
C ARG A 40 13.27 -6.06 -3.00
N THR A 41 14.35 -5.77 -2.25
CA THR A 41 15.53 -5.11 -2.83
C THR A 41 16.28 -6.03 -3.79
N GLU A 42 16.36 -7.31 -3.45
CA GLU A 42 17.07 -8.34 -4.19
C GLU A 42 16.48 -9.71 -3.84
N GLN A 43 16.40 -10.61 -4.82
CA GLN A 43 15.84 -11.94 -4.64
C GLN A 43 16.52 -12.67 -3.48
N GLY A 44 15.71 -13.26 -2.58
CA GLY A 44 16.19 -14.01 -1.41
C GLY A 44 16.64 -13.17 -0.21
N LYS A 45 16.63 -11.84 -0.28
CA LYS A 45 16.89 -10.97 0.89
C LYS A 45 15.58 -10.53 1.55
N GLU A 46 15.49 -10.61 2.86
CA GLU A 46 14.35 -10.12 3.66
C GLU A 46 14.43 -8.58 3.87
N ILE A 47 14.76 -7.84 2.82
CA ILE A 47 14.94 -6.39 2.82
C ILE A 47 13.98 -5.78 1.80
N ALA A 48 13.27 -4.74 2.22
CA ALA A 48 12.21 -4.09 1.48
C ALA A 48 12.53 -2.63 1.15
N LYS A 49 12.10 -2.21 -0.04
CA LYS A 49 12.14 -0.84 -0.58
C LYS A 49 10.76 -0.44 -1.08
N LYS A 50 10.56 0.83 -1.43
CA LYS A 50 9.36 1.23 -2.19
C LYS A 50 9.31 0.51 -3.53
N ALA A 51 8.13 0.08 -3.96
CA ALA A 51 7.94 -0.40 -5.32
C ALA A 51 8.09 0.77 -6.30
N THR A 52 9.09 0.72 -7.17
CA THR A 52 9.45 1.81 -8.09
C THR A 52 9.54 1.37 -9.54
N LYS A 53 9.48 0.05 -9.77
CA LYS A 53 9.57 -0.57 -11.10
C LYS A 53 8.51 -1.63 -11.27
N LYS A 54 8.19 -1.99 -12.51
CA LYS A 54 7.21 -3.05 -12.79
C LYS A 54 7.77 -4.44 -12.52
N GLU A 55 9.08 -4.58 -12.62
CA GLU A 55 9.84 -5.81 -12.44
C GLU A 55 10.16 -6.09 -10.96
N ASP A 56 9.81 -5.16 -10.07
CA ASP A 56 10.02 -5.30 -8.63
C ASP A 56 9.19 -6.47 -8.06
N GLU A 57 9.82 -7.34 -7.28
CA GLU A 57 9.13 -8.42 -6.56
C GLU A 57 8.29 -7.81 -5.42
N ILE A 58 6.98 -7.71 -5.62
CA ILE A 58 6.06 -7.10 -4.66
C ILE A 58 5.90 -8.00 -3.43
N LEU A 59 6.16 -7.42 -2.26
CA LEU A 59 6.04 -8.12 -0.98
C LEU A 59 4.69 -7.90 -0.31
N GLY A 60 4.06 -6.75 -0.58
CA GLY A 60 2.81 -6.34 0.05
C GLY A 60 2.70 -4.84 0.25
N ILE A 61 1.68 -4.44 0.99
CA ILE A 61 1.50 -3.05 1.46
C ILE A 61 2.02 -2.98 2.89
N CYS A 62 2.86 -2.00 3.22
CA CYS A 62 3.35 -1.88 4.60
C CYS A 62 2.22 -1.46 5.55
N LEU A 63 2.07 -2.23 6.63
CA LEU A 63 1.10 -1.96 7.67
C LEU A 63 1.60 -0.84 8.57
N ARG A 64 0.69 -0.04 9.11
CA ARG A 64 0.97 1.02 10.07
C ARG A 64 1.33 0.39 11.42
N ASP A 65 2.47 0.74 11.99
CA ASP A 65 2.85 0.37 13.36
C ASP A 65 2.56 1.54 14.30
N THR A 66 1.63 1.36 15.24
CA THR A 66 1.28 2.37 16.24
C THR A 66 2.42 2.70 17.20
N SER A 67 3.41 1.82 17.37
CA SER A 67 4.54 2.04 18.28
C SER A 67 5.57 3.04 17.73
N GLY A 68 5.75 3.11 16.40
CA GLY A 68 6.71 4.03 15.75
C GLY A 68 6.17 5.43 15.43
N ILE A 69 4.86 5.64 15.53
CA ILE A 69 4.17 6.86 15.09
C ILE A 69 4.11 7.94 16.17
N ASN A 70 4.30 7.56 17.43
CA ASN A 70 4.38 8.51 18.55
C ASN A 70 5.57 9.48 18.45
N ASP A 71 6.53 9.24 17.55
CA ASP A 71 7.68 10.11 17.29
C ASP A 71 7.44 11.15 16.17
N GLY A 72 6.22 11.26 15.62
CA GLY A 72 5.90 12.20 14.53
C GLY A 72 6.41 11.77 13.15
N ILE A 73 6.76 10.49 12.99
CA ILE A 73 7.21 9.90 11.74
C ILE A 73 6.06 9.09 11.16
N GLU A 74 5.52 9.53 10.02
CA GLU A 74 4.45 8.84 9.29
C GLU A 74 5.00 7.66 8.47
N GLY A 75 5.85 6.83 9.06
CA GLY A 75 6.47 5.71 8.36
C GLY A 75 7.61 5.02 9.10
N PHE A 76 8.32 4.18 8.36
CA PHE A 76 9.40 3.35 8.83
C PHE A 76 10.75 3.97 8.51
N LYS A 77 11.65 3.99 9.49
CA LYS A 77 13.05 4.42 9.30
C LYS A 77 13.82 3.33 8.55
N ALA A 78 14.90 3.72 7.87
CA ALA A 78 15.83 2.72 7.34
C ALA A 78 16.35 1.80 8.45
N LYS A 79 16.53 0.51 8.13
CA LYS A 79 16.93 -0.59 9.02
C LYS A 79 15.92 -0.94 10.12
N SER A 80 14.70 -0.38 10.08
CA SER A 80 13.62 -0.78 10.99
C SER A 80 12.84 -1.98 10.43
N ALA A 81 12.23 -2.74 11.34
CA ALA A 81 11.31 -3.80 10.97
C ALA A 81 10.01 -3.20 10.43
N ILE A 82 9.52 -3.75 9.32
CA ILE A 82 8.25 -3.34 8.70
C ILE A 82 7.39 -4.58 8.49
N ALA A 83 6.14 -4.52 8.92
CA ALA A 83 5.15 -5.54 8.60
C ALA A 83 4.50 -5.20 7.26
N ALA A 84 4.34 -6.18 6.37
CA ALA A 84 3.68 -6.00 5.10
C ALA A 84 2.59 -7.03 4.89
N ILE A 85 1.40 -6.57 4.51
CA ILE A 85 0.24 -7.39 4.21
C ILE A 85 0.28 -7.84 2.75
N SER A 86 0.14 -9.14 2.53
CA SER A 86 0.03 -9.74 1.19
C SER A 86 -1.37 -10.29 0.90
N PHE A 87 -2.21 -10.43 1.94
CA PHE A 87 -3.60 -10.87 1.85
C PHE A 87 -4.43 -10.24 2.97
N GLY A 88 -5.66 -9.83 2.69
CA GLY A 88 -6.58 -9.20 3.64
C GLY A 88 -6.93 -7.76 3.25
N CYS A 89 -7.47 -6.99 4.20
CA CYS A 89 -7.94 -5.63 3.95
C CYS A 89 -7.07 -4.56 4.62
N VAL A 90 -6.67 -3.53 3.87
CA VAL A 90 -5.82 -2.43 4.36
C VAL A 90 -6.29 -1.09 3.81
N TYR A 91 -6.14 -0.04 4.61
CA TYR A 91 -6.42 1.33 4.24
C TYR A 91 -5.22 1.99 3.55
N VAL A 92 -5.45 2.67 2.43
CA VAL A 92 -4.41 3.40 1.67
C VAL A 92 -4.89 4.78 1.26
N VAL A 93 -3.96 5.70 1.02
CA VAL A 93 -4.27 7.02 0.43
C VAL A 93 -4.43 6.87 -1.07
N VAL A 94 -5.50 7.44 -1.61
CA VAL A 94 -5.73 7.45 -3.06
C VAL A 94 -5.25 8.76 -3.68
N GLU A 95 -4.60 8.66 -4.84
CA GLU A 95 -4.12 9.82 -5.60
C GLU A 95 -5.20 10.46 -6.48
N SER A 96 -6.28 9.72 -6.74
CA SER A 96 -7.44 10.16 -7.51
C SER A 96 -8.72 9.61 -6.90
N ASP A 97 -9.87 10.16 -7.27
CA ASP A 97 -11.16 9.59 -6.88
C ASP A 97 -11.27 8.11 -7.29
N VAL A 98 -11.69 7.28 -6.34
CA VAL A 98 -11.92 5.84 -6.54
C VAL A 98 -13.33 5.45 -6.14
N LYS A 99 -13.81 4.38 -6.76
CA LYS A 99 -15.10 3.74 -6.47
C LYS A 99 -14.89 2.31 -6.00
N SER A 100 -15.78 1.86 -5.12
CA SER A 100 -15.88 0.44 -4.75
C SER A 100 -15.99 -0.45 -6.01
N GLY A 101 -15.30 -1.59 -5.98
CA GLY A 101 -15.23 -2.56 -7.07
C GLY A 101 -14.18 -2.26 -8.15
N GLN A 102 -13.53 -1.08 -8.13
CA GLN A 102 -12.48 -0.76 -9.11
C GLN A 102 -11.22 -1.58 -8.87
N SER A 103 -10.50 -1.84 -9.97
CA SER A 103 -9.14 -2.39 -9.92
C SER A 103 -8.19 -1.42 -9.23
N VAL A 104 -7.13 -1.96 -8.62
CA VAL A 104 -6.12 -1.17 -7.92
C VAL A 104 -4.90 -0.97 -8.81
N TYR A 105 -4.48 0.27 -8.95
CA TYR A 105 -3.22 0.68 -9.54
C TYR A 105 -2.41 1.46 -8.51
N VAL A 106 -1.08 1.33 -8.55
CA VAL A 106 -0.17 2.10 -7.71
C VAL A 106 0.83 2.85 -8.58
N ARG A 107 1.16 4.09 -8.20
CA ARG A 107 2.20 4.87 -8.86
C ARG A 107 3.59 4.38 -8.45
N VAL A 108 4.41 4.04 -9.44
CA VAL A 108 5.79 3.55 -9.26
C VAL A 108 6.84 4.55 -9.77
N VAL A 109 6.43 5.55 -10.56
CA VAL A 109 7.29 6.64 -11.02
C VAL A 109 6.73 7.97 -10.52
N ASP A 110 7.60 8.82 -9.94
CA ASP A 110 7.21 10.16 -9.48
C ASP A 110 6.78 11.04 -10.67
N ASP A 111 5.76 11.86 -10.45
CA ASP A 111 5.30 12.89 -11.38
C ASP A 111 5.26 14.23 -10.63
N ALA A 112 5.37 15.34 -11.35
CA ALA A 112 5.42 16.69 -10.76
C ALA A 112 4.25 16.98 -9.81
N SER A 113 3.10 16.30 -9.99
CA SER A 113 1.90 16.44 -9.16
C SER A 113 1.54 15.21 -8.31
N LEU A 114 2.10 14.02 -8.59
CA LEU A 114 1.67 12.76 -7.97
C LEU A 114 2.87 11.93 -7.52
N LYS A 115 2.85 11.47 -6.27
CA LYS A 115 3.98 10.79 -5.63
C LYS A 115 3.91 9.27 -5.77
N ILE A 116 5.09 8.65 -5.80
CA ILE A 116 5.25 7.19 -5.72
C ILE A 116 4.50 6.66 -4.49
N GLY A 117 3.78 5.56 -4.68
CA GLY A 117 2.93 4.95 -3.65
C GLY A 117 1.47 5.43 -3.68
N GLY A 118 1.11 6.41 -4.51
CA GLY A 118 -0.28 6.83 -4.72
C GLY A 118 -1.13 5.73 -5.36
N PHE A 119 -2.31 5.45 -4.80
CA PHE A 119 -3.22 4.43 -5.34
C PHE A 119 -4.35 5.03 -6.17
N SER A 120 -4.74 4.38 -7.26
CA SER A 120 -5.81 4.84 -8.15
C SER A 120 -6.65 3.70 -8.70
N GLY A 121 -7.89 4.02 -9.09
CA GLY A 121 -8.85 3.08 -9.66
C GLY A 121 -8.66 2.81 -11.15
N LYS A 122 -7.69 3.47 -11.78
CA LYS A 122 -7.45 3.45 -13.23
C LYS A 122 -5.96 3.55 -13.55
N GLU A 123 -5.56 2.95 -14.67
CA GLU A 123 -4.20 3.10 -15.19
C GLU A 123 -3.96 4.55 -15.64
N ASP A 124 -2.75 5.06 -15.40
CA ASP A 124 -2.30 6.36 -15.94
C ASP A 124 -2.15 6.28 -17.47
N ALA A 125 -2.30 7.40 -18.16
CA ALA A 125 -2.23 7.52 -19.62
C ALA A 125 -0.89 7.00 -20.19
N THR A 126 0.21 7.20 -19.47
CA THR A 126 1.54 6.72 -19.88
C THR A 126 1.73 5.23 -19.68
N LYS A 127 0.91 4.58 -18.83
CA LYS A 127 1.00 3.18 -18.38
C LYS A 127 2.32 2.77 -17.73
N ALA A 128 3.42 3.47 -17.98
CA ALA A 128 4.74 3.25 -17.39
C ALA A 128 4.79 3.73 -15.94
N ASN A 129 3.99 4.74 -15.60
CA ASN A 129 4.01 5.35 -14.26
C ASN A 129 3.25 4.55 -13.21
N THR A 130 2.37 3.65 -13.64
CA THR A 130 1.50 2.89 -12.74
C THR A 130 1.67 1.38 -12.92
N LEU A 131 1.52 0.67 -11.82
CA LEU A 131 1.53 -0.79 -11.75
C LEU A 131 0.16 -1.27 -11.29
N LYS A 132 -0.44 -2.21 -12.04
CA LYS A 132 -1.68 -2.87 -11.62
C LYS A 132 -1.37 -3.84 -10.49
N VAL A 133 -2.02 -3.66 -9.35
CA VAL A 133 -1.97 -4.60 -8.24
C VAL A 133 -2.93 -5.74 -8.53
N LYS A 134 -2.41 -6.95 -8.73
CA LYS A 134 -3.23 -8.11 -9.07
C LYS A 134 -3.99 -8.62 -7.86
N ASN A 135 -5.11 -9.27 -8.12
CA ASN A 135 -5.99 -9.83 -7.08
C ASN A 135 -6.38 -8.80 -6.02
N ALA A 136 -6.49 -7.53 -6.41
CA ALA A 136 -6.82 -6.43 -5.54
C ALA A 136 -7.97 -5.59 -6.09
N LYS A 137 -8.84 -5.12 -5.21
CA LYS A 137 -9.92 -4.18 -5.55
C LYS A 137 -10.14 -3.17 -4.43
N PHE A 138 -10.66 -2.01 -4.78
CA PHE A 138 -11.19 -1.07 -3.79
C PHE A 138 -12.51 -1.61 -3.22
N VAL A 139 -12.62 -1.65 -1.90
CA VAL A 139 -13.86 -2.04 -1.18
C VAL A 139 -14.71 -0.82 -0.90
N THR A 140 -14.08 0.34 -0.65
CA THR A 140 -14.77 1.61 -0.40
C THR A 140 -14.44 2.64 -1.48
N SER A 141 -15.33 3.62 -1.62
CA SER A 141 -15.09 4.79 -2.47
C SER A 141 -14.39 5.89 -1.66
N ALA A 142 -13.52 6.67 -2.30
CA ALA A 142 -12.84 7.80 -1.65
C ALA A 142 -12.50 8.88 -2.69
N GLN A 143 -12.43 10.13 -2.25
CA GLN A 143 -11.92 11.24 -3.05
C GLN A 143 -10.38 11.27 -3.05
N ALA A 144 -9.78 11.94 -4.04
CA ALA A 144 -8.35 12.18 -4.09
C ALA A 144 -7.79 12.74 -2.76
N GLY A 145 -6.65 12.21 -2.31
CA GLY A 145 -6.01 12.55 -1.05
C GLY A 145 -6.71 12.00 0.20
N LYS A 146 -7.80 11.24 0.06
CA LYS A 146 -8.48 10.56 1.16
C LYS A 146 -8.10 9.08 1.20
N VAL A 147 -8.60 8.39 2.23
CA VAL A 147 -8.27 7.00 2.50
C VAL A 147 -9.36 6.09 1.96
N ALA A 148 -8.97 5.05 1.22
CA ALA A 148 -9.84 3.99 0.73
C ALA A 148 -9.37 2.64 1.27
N GLN A 149 -10.30 1.69 1.41
CA GLN A 149 -9.99 0.31 1.75
C GLN A 149 -9.72 -0.48 0.47
N ILE A 150 -8.60 -1.22 0.47
CA ILE A 150 -8.28 -2.22 -0.54
C ILE A 150 -8.41 -3.60 0.09
N GLU A 151 -9.00 -4.53 -0.65
CA GLU A 151 -8.98 -5.96 -0.36
C GLU A 151 -7.98 -6.66 -1.28
N LEU A 152 -7.05 -7.41 -0.69
CA LEU A 152 -6.07 -8.26 -1.34
C LEU A 152 -6.55 -9.72 -1.24
N LEU A 153 -6.98 -10.29 -2.37
CA LEU A 153 -7.72 -11.56 -2.48
C LEU A 153 -6.83 -12.79 -2.76
N GLY A 154 -5.52 -12.64 -2.85
CA GLY A 154 -4.59 -13.75 -3.05
C GLY A 154 -3.15 -13.30 -2.93
N GLY A 155 -2.20 -14.24 -2.98
CA GLY A 155 -0.78 -13.91 -3.07
C GLY A 155 -0.54 -12.90 -4.19
N LEU A 156 0.15 -11.81 -3.89
CA LEU A 156 0.56 -10.79 -4.86
C LEU A 156 1.63 -11.40 -5.80
N GLU A 157 1.23 -12.31 -6.67
CA GLU A 157 2.11 -12.86 -7.71
C GLU A 157 2.03 -12.01 -8.97
N LEU A 158 3.18 -11.53 -9.46
CA LEU A 158 3.29 -10.90 -10.77
C LEU A 158 3.44 -11.99 -11.85
N LEU A 159 2.76 -11.84 -13.00
CA LEU A 159 3.14 -12.59 -14.20
C LEU A 159 4.32 -11.81 -14.77
N ALA A 160 5.47 -12.48 -14.93
CA ALA A 160 6.41 -12.07 -15.95
C ALA A 160 5.65 -12.13 -17.29
N VAL A 161 5.46 -10.98 -17.93
CA VAL A 161 5.06 -10.98 -19.33
C VAL A 161 6.29 -11.47 -20.10
N VAL A 162 6.18 -12.67 -20.65
CA VAL A 162 7.14 -13.27 -21.59
C VAL A 162 7.24 -12.42 -22.84
#